data_AF-A0A957JBE0-F1
#
_entry.id   AF-A0A957JBE0-F1
#
_cell.length_a   1.000
_cell.length_b   1.000
_cell.length_c   1.000
_cell.angle_alpha   90.00
_cell.angle_beta   90.00
_cell.angle_gamma   90.00
#
_symmetry.space_group_name_H-M   'P 1'
#
loop_
_entity.id
_entity.type
_entity.pdbx_description
1 polymer ?
#
loop_
_entity_poly.entity_id
_entity_poly.type
_entity_poly.pdbx_seq_one_letter_code
_entity_poly.pdbx_strand_id
1 'polypeptide(L)' 'MDLTDEQWTILQPFIPEPPRRDDGRGRPWKPARDVLNGILWILRTGAPWQD' A
#
# COMPACT_ATOMS: atom_id res chain seq x y z
N MET A 1 -11.41 5.24 -6.91
CA MET A 1 -10.90 6.60 -6.66
C MET A 1 -9.77 6.38 -5.71
N ASP A 2 -8.58 6.69 -6.20
CA ASP A 2 -7.34 6.48 -5.47
C ASP A 2 -7.10 7.69 -4.57
N LEU A 3 -6.24 7.54 -3.56
CA LEU A 3 -5.84 8.65 -2.70
C LEU A 3 -5.28 9.79 -3.55
N THR A 4 -5.74 11.02 -3.27
CA THR A 4 -5.10 12.21 -3.83
C THR A 4 -3.71 12.40 -3.22
N ASP A 5 -2.87 13.22 -3.85
CA ASP A 5 -1.54 13.51 -3.31
C ASP A 5 -1.61 14.17 -1.94
N GLU A 6 -2.57 15.08 -1.73
CA GLU A 6 -2.80 15.75 -0.44
C GLU A 6 -3.17 14.75 0.67
N GLN A 7 -4.07 13.82 0.38
CA GLN A 7 -4.45 12.76 1.32
C GLN A 7 -3.27 11.84 1.61
N TRP A 8 -2.47 11.51 0.58
CA TRP A 8 -1.28 10.70 0.73
C TRP A 8 -0.22 11.37 1.62
N THR A 9 -0.01 12.68 1.48
CA THR A 9 0.93 13.44 2.32
C THR A 9 0.57 13.37 3.81
N ILE A 10 -0.72 13.30 4.14
CA ILE A 10 -1.18 13.13 5.53
C ILE A 10 -0.89 11.72 6.04
N LEU A 11 -1.09 10.70 5.21
CA LEU A 11 -1.01 9.29 5.63
C LEU A 11 0.43 8.74 5.64
N GLN A 12 1.25 9.12 4.66
CA GLN A 12 2.59 8.58 4.46
C GLN A 12 3.47 8.60 5.72
N PRO A 13 3.50 9.65 6.55
CA PRO A 13 4.35 9.69 7.75
C PRO A 13 4.00 8.62 8.80
N PHE A 14 2.79 8.07 8.76
CA PHE A 14 2.32 7.05 9.70
C PHE A 14 2.54 5.62 9.20
N ILE A 15 3.00 5.46 7.96
CA ILE A 15 3.26 4.16 7.35
C ILE A 15 4.76 3.88 7.48
N PRO A 16 5.17 2.88 8.29
CA PRO A 16 6.58 2.57 8.46
C PRO A 16 7.17 1.98 7.16
N GLU A 17 8.45 2.26 6.92
CA GLU A 17 9.20 1.59 5.85
C GLU A 17 9.33 0.10 6.20
N PRO A 18 8.94 -0.83 5.31
CA PRO A 18 9.04 -2.25 5.58
C PRO A 18 10.50 -2.68 5.74
N PRO A 19 10.81 -3.57 6.69
CA PRO A 19 12.17 -4.07 6.86
C PRO A 19 12.63 -4.81 5.60
N ARG A 20 13.79 -4.41 5.09
CA ARG A 20 14.46 -5.12 4.00
C ARG A 20 15.48 -6.09 4.59
N ARG A 21 15.55 -7.28 4.00
CA ARG A 21 16.60 -8.24 4.37
C ARG A 21 17.96 -7.72 3.91
N ASP A 22 18.96 -7.86 4.76
CA ASP A 22 20.34 -7.47 4.47
C ASP A 22 20.93 -8.28 3.29
N ASP A 23 20.47 -9.52 3.11
CA ASP A 23 20.88 -10.40 2.01
C ASP A 23 20.22 -10.06 0.65
N GLY A 24 19.35 -9.04 0.62
CA GLY A 24 18.66 -8.58 -0.59
C GLY A 24 17.69 -9.59 -1.20
N ARG A 25 17.35 -10.68 -0.51
CA ARG A 25 16.47 -11.73 -1.05
C ARG A 25 15.00 -11.41 -0.88
N GLY A 26 14.18 -11.88 -1.82
CA GLY A 26 12.72 -11.76 -1.82
C GLY A 26 12.21 -10.95 -3.00
N ARG A 27 10.88 -10.94 -3.18
CA ARG A 27 10.25 -10.09 -4.19
C ARG A 27 10.29 -8.63 -3.72
N PRO A 28 10.64 -7.66 -4.56
CA PRO A 28 10.54 -6.25 -4.21
C PRO A 28 9.12 -5.89 -3.77
N TRP A 29 9.02 -5.13 -2.70
CA TRP A 29 7.75 -4.62 -2.20
C TRP A 29 7.09 -3.69 -3.22
N LYS A 30 5.77 -3.73 -3.27
CA LYS A 30 4.99 -2.69 -3.97
C LYS A 30 5.04 -1.39 -3.17
N PRO A 31 4.95 -0.22 -3.83
CA PRO A 31 4.79 1.06 -3.14
C PRO A 31 3.62 1.01 -2.16
N ALA A 32 3.80 1.55 -0.95
CA ALA A 32 2.78 1.51 0.10
C ALA A 32 1.46 2.15 -0.33
N ARG A 33 1.52 3.23 -1.13
CA ARG A 33 0.33 3.91 -1.69
C ARG A 33 -0.50 2.98 -2.57
N ASP A 34 0.15 2.19 -3.42
CA ASP A 34 -0.54 1.27 -4.33
C ASP A 34 -1.26 0.17 -3.53
N VAL A 35 -0.60 -0.36 -2.50
CA VAL A 35 -1.19 -1.35 -1.60
C VAL A 35 -2.40 -0.77 -0.86
N LEU A 36 -2.28 0.45 -0.33
CA LEU A 36 -3.36 1.12 0.38
C LEU A 36 -4.55 1.44 -0.54
N ASN A 37 -4.31 1.89 -1.78
CA ASN A 37 -5.36 2.07 -2.78
C ASN A 37 -6.09 0.75 -3.07
N GLY A 38 -5.37 -0.36 -3.16
CA GLY A 38 -5.96 -1.69 -3.32
C GLY A 38 -6.87 -2.08 -2.15
N ILE A 39 -6.40 -1.87 -0.91
CA ILE A 39 -7.19 -2.10 0.31
C ILE A 39 -8.47 -1.26 0.30
N LEU A 40 -8.35 0.04 0.04
CA LEU A 40 -9.49 0.96 -0.01
C LEU A 40 -10.48 0.61 -1.12
N TRP A 41 -9.99 0.12 -2.25
CA TRP A 41 -10.86 -0.38 -3.31
C TRP A 41 -11.70 -1.57 -2.85
N ILE A 42 -11.09 -2.58 -2.23
CA ILE A 42 -11.78 -3.76 -1.67
C ILE A 42 -12.83 -3.33 -0.64
N LEU A 43 -12.43 -2.50 0.34
CA LEU A 43 -13.32 -2.05 1.41
C LEU A 43 -14.53 -1.27 0.87
N ARG A 44 -14.36 -0.54 -0.24
CA ARG A 44 -15.43 0.24 -0.87
C ARG A 44 -16.35 -0.62 -1.74
N THR A 45 -15.81 -1.58 -2.48
CA THR A 45 -16.57 -2.37 -3.47
C THR A 45 -17.15 -3.65 -2.88
N GLY A 46 -16.61 -4.15 -1.76
CA GLY A 46 -16.93 -5.46 -1.23
C GLY A 46 -16.41 -6.61 -2.12
N ALA A 47 -15.53 -6.32 -3.08
CA ALA A 47 -14.94 -7.35 -3.93
C ALA A 47 -14.09 -8.32 -3.10
N PRO A 48 -14.05 -9.62 -3.45
CA PRO A 48 -13.16 -10.56 -2.80
C PRO A 48 -11.69 -10.19 -3.08
N TRP A 49 -10.79 -10.68 -2.22
CA TRP A 49 -9.38 -10.72 -2.57
C TRP A 49 -9.20 -11.55 -3.84
N GLN A 50 -8.37 -11.06 -4.76
CA GLN A 50 -8.07 -11.79 -5.98
C GLN A 50 -7.18 -12.97 -5.62
N ASP A 51 -7.77 -14.17 -5.60
CA ASP A 51 -7.04 -15.45 -5.46
C ASP A 51 -6.10 -15.70 -6.64
#